data_AF-A0A4S4K5S4-F1
#
_entry.id   AF-A0A4S4K5S4-F1
#
_cell.length_a   1.000
_cell.length_b   1.000
_cell.length_c   1.000
_cell.angle_alpha   90.00
_cell.angle_beta   90.00
_cell.angle_gamma   90.00
#
_symmetry.space_group_name_H-M   'P 1'
#
loop_
_entity.id
_entity.type
_entity.pdbx_description
1 polymer ?
#
loop_
_entity_poly.entity_id
_entity_poly.type
_entity_poly.pdbx_seq_one_letter_code
_entity_poly.pdbx_strand_id
1 'polypeptide(L)' 'MLLILASAGCLAVSLYYTIWGTLLRRASLPPGPQGLPFVGNLFDLPNDYDWLHWATFKAKYGT' A
#
# COMPACT_ATOMS: atom_id res chain seq x y z
N MET A 1 -7.58 -36.79 17.21
CA MET A 1 -8.19 -36.51 15.89
C MET A 1 -8.63 -35.06 15.75
N LEU A 2 -9.56 -34.56 16.58
CA LEU A 2 -10.01 -33.15 16.53
C LEU A 2 -8.88 -32.11 16.70
N LEU A 3 -7.96 -32.35 17.64
CA LEU A 3 -6.80 -31.45 17.86
C LEU A 3 -5.85 -31.38 16.65
N ILE A 4 -5.75 -32.48 15.89
CA ILE A 4 -4.90 -32.56 14.69
C ILE A 4 -5.54 -31.79 13.54
N LEU A 5 -6.87 -31.86 13.42
CA LEU A 5 -7.61 -31.08 12.42
C LEU A 5 -7.57 -29.57 12.73
N ALA A 6 -7.70 -29.21 14.00
CA ALA A 6 -7.61 -27.82 14.44
C ALA A 6 -6.22 -27.22 14.18
N SER A 7 -5.15 -27.94 14.50
CA SER A 7 -3.78 -27.46 14.27
C SER A 7 -3.45 -27.33 12.78
N ALA A 8 -3.87 -28.28 11.95
CA ALA A 8 -3.73 -28.21 10.51
C ALA A 8 -4.47 -27.00 9.91
N GLY A 9 -5.67 -26.69 10.42
CA GLY A 9 -6.44 -25.50 10.03
C GLY A 9 -5.72 -24.20 10.38
N CYS A 10 -5.21 -24.07 11.61
CA CYS A 10 -4.44 -22.89 12.03
C CYS A 10 -3.18 -22.69 11.18
N LEU A 11 -2.46 -23.78 10.85
CA LEU A 11 -1.29 -23.73 9.98
C LEU A 11 -1.64 -23.28 8.56
N ALA A 12 -2.72 -23.82 7.98
CA ALA A 12 -3.16 -23.42 6.64
C ALA A 12 -3.54 -21.94 6.57
N VAL A 13 -4.25 -21.43 7.58
CA VAL A 13 -4.64 -20.02 7.68
C VAL A 13 -3.40 -19.13 7.84
N SER A 14 -2.47 -19.51 8.70
CA SER A 14 -1.21 -18.76 8.89
C SER A 14 -0.40 -18.70 7.59
N LEU A 15 -0.27 -19.83 6.89
CA LEU A 15 0.45 -19.90 5.61
C LEU A 15 -0.22 -19.07 4.52
N TYR A 16 -1.55 -19.07 4.47
CA TYR A 16 -2.31 -18.23 3.55
C TYR A 16 -1.97 -16.74 3.74
N TYR A 17 -2.04 -16.24 4.98
CA TYR A 17 -1.74 -14.84 5.27
C TYR A 17 -0.27 -14.46 5.03
N THR A 18 0.68 -15.35 5.33
CA THR A 18 2.11 -15.06 5.09
C THR A 18 2.44 -15.06 3.60
N ILE A 19 1.91 -16.01 2.83
CA ILE A 19 2.09 -16.07 1.38
C ILE A 19 1.45 -14.83 0.72
N TRP A 20 0.23 -14.47 1.14
CA TRP A 20 -0.44 -13.28 0.63
C TRP A 20 0.32 -11.99 0.99
N GLY A 21 0.82 -11.89 2.22
CA GLY A 21 1.55 -10.72 2.70
C GLY A 21 2.95 -10.56 2.11
N THR A 22 3.64 -11.64 1.74
CA THR A 22 5.04 -11.59 1.28
C THR A 22 5.17 -11.73 -0.24
N LEU A 23 4.43 -12.66 -0.87
CA LEU A 23 4.55 -12.93 -2.30
C LEU A 23 3.64 -12.04 -3.14
N LEU A 24 2.50 -11.63 -2.60
CA LEU A 24 1.53 -10.79 -3.30
C LEU A 24 1.58 -9.32 -2.86
N ARG A 25 2.50 -8.95 -1.95
CA ARG A 25 2.78 -7.53 -1.68
C ARG A 25 3.35 -6.91 -2.94
N ARG A 26 2.61 -5.97 -3.52
CA ARG A 26 3.13 -5.07 -4.55
C ARG A 26 4.42 -4.42 -4.04
N ALA A 27 5.38 -4.22 -4.94
CA ALA A 27 6.60 -3.47 -4.67
C ALA A 27 6.28 -2.22 -3.85
N SER A 28 7.18 -1.87 -2.91
CA SER A 28 7.06 -0.63 -2.16
C SER A 28 6.92 0.51 -3.15
N LEU A 29 5.69 0.98 -3.33
CA LEU A 29 5.42 2.15 -4.13
C LEU A 29 6.19 3.30 -3.48
N PRO A 30 6.75 4.22 -4.28
CA PRO A 30 7.34 5.40 -3.72
C PRO A 30 6.36 6.10 -2.76
N PRO A 31 6.87 6.71 -1.69
CA PRO A 31 6.00 7.45 -0.78
C PRO A 31 5.32 8.57 -1.55
N GLY A 32 4.00 8.71 -1.40
CA GLY A 32 3.26 9.86 -1.92
C GLY A 32 3.26 11.04 -0.95
N PRO A 33 2.65 12.16 -1.34
CA PRO A 33 2.37 13.27 -0.43
C PRO A 33 1.47 12.79 0.72
N GLN A 34 1.74 13.29 1.93
CA GLN A 34 1.00 12.89 3.12
C GLN A 34 -0.34 13.64 3.19
N GLY A 35 -1.43 12.88 3.24
CA GLY A 35 -2.77 13.44 3.37
C GLY A 35 -3.10 13.90 4.77
N LEU A 36 -3.85 15.00 4.83
CA LEU A 36 -4.46 15.45 6.07
C LEU A 36 -5.51 14.43 6.55
N PRO A 37 -5.70 14.29 7.87
CA PRO A 37 -6.80 13.50 8.40
C PRO A 37 -8.14 13.98 7.81
N PHE A 38 -8.99 13.04 7.38
CA PHE A 38 -10.32 13.25 6.77
C PHE A 38 -10.36 13.88 5.37
N VAL A 39 -9.45 14.80 5.03
CA VAL A 39 -9.47 15.55 3.76
C VAL A 39 -8.48 15.00 2.73
N GLY A 40 -7.46 14.26 3.15
CA GLY A 40 -6.43 13.73 2.25
C GLY A 40 -5.56 14.82 1.63
N ASN A 41 -5.19 14.65 0.36
CA ASN A 41 -4.32 15.55 -0.41
C ASN A 41 -5.11 16.59 -1.24
N LEU A 42 -6.33 16.95 -0.84
CA LEU A 42 -7.16 17.87 -1.65
C LEU A 42 -6.48 19.22 -1.88
N PHE A 43 -5.70 19.71 -0.92
CA PHE A 43 -4.97 20.97 -1.04
C PHE A 43 -3.72 20.88 -1.93
N ASP A 44 -3.30 19.67 -2.29
CA ASP A 44 -2.19 19.45 -3.22
C ASP A 44 -2.67 19.43 -4.68
N LEU A 45 -3.97 19.54 -4.96
CA LEU A 45 -4.47 19.57 -6.33
C LEU A 45 -3.99 20.85 -7.05
N PRO A 46 -3.38 20.75 -8.24
CA PRO A 46 -3.01 21.91 -9.02
C PRO A 46 -4.27 22.66 -9.48
N ASN A 47 -4.21 23.99 -9.43
CA ASN A 47 -5.24 24.86 -10.02
C ASN A 47 -4.82 25.36 -11.42
N ASP A 48 -3.52 25.36 -11.70
CA ASP A 48 -2.91 25.79 -12.96
C ASP A 48 -1.70 24.90 -13.30
N TYR A 49 -1.41 24.76 -14.59
CA TYR A 49 -0.21 24.08 -15.12
C TYR A 49 0.05 22.69 -14.52
N ASP A 50 -0.96 21.81 -14.53
CA ASP A 50 -0.92 20.47 -13.93
C ASP A 50 0.34 19.65 -14.28
N TRP A 51 0.83 19.75 -15.51
CA TRP A 51 2.02 19.03 -15.96
C TRP A 51 3.28 19.44 -15.20
N LEU A 52 3.41 20.71 -14.83
CA LEU A 52 4.55 21.22 -14.07
C LEU A 52 4.46 20.75 -12.62
N HIS A 53 3.26 20.84 -12.03
CA HIS A 53 2.98 20.34 -10.69
C HIS A 53 3.34 18.84 -10.57
N TRP A 54 2.84 18.00 -11.48
CA TRP A 54 3.12 16.57 -11.46
C TRP A 54 4.58 16.24 -11.82
N ALA A 55 5.25 17.08 -12.62
CA ALA A 55 6.70 16.94 -12.85
C ALA A 55 7.51 17.15 -11.56
N THR A 56 7.15 18.13 -10.73
CA THR A 56 7.77 18.31 -9.41
C THR A 56 7.49 17.12 -8.48
N PHE A 57 6.28 16.58 -8.50
CA PHE A 57 5.93 15.40 -7.71
C PHE A 57 6.70 14.17 -8.16
N LYS A 58 6.86 13.97 -9.47
CA LYS A 58 7.71 12.91 -10.01
C LYS A 58 9.16 13.10 -9.59
N ALA A 59 9.68 14.32 -9.55
CA ALA A 59 11.05 14.58 -9.09
C ALA A 59 11.23 14.32 -7.58
N LYS A 60 10.20 14.60 -6.77
CA LYS A 60 10.24 14.46 -5.31
C LYS A 60 9.95 13.05 -4.82
N TYR A 61 9.01 12.37 -5.46
CA TYR A 61 8.48 11.08 -5.03
C TYR A 61 8.77 9.96 -6.04
N GLY A 62 9.10 10.25 -7.30
CA GLY A 62 9.42 9.21 -8.27
C GLY A 62 10.69 8.46 -7.90
N THR A 63 10.59 7.13 -7.82
CA THR A 63 11.72 6.19 -7.89
C THR A 63 12.24 6.05 -9.32
#